data_AF-A0AAE4TA25-F1
#
_entry.id   AF-A0AAE4TA25-F1
#
_cell.length_a   1.000
_cell.length_b   1.000
_cell.length_c   1.000
_cell.angle_alpha   90.00
_cell.angle_beta   90.00
_cell.angle_gamma   90.00
#
_symmetry.space_group_name_H-M   'P 1'
#
loop_
_entity.id
_entity.type
_entity.pdbx_description
1 polymer ?
#
loop_
_entity_poly.entity_id
_entity_poly.type
_entity_poly.pdbx_seq_one_letter_code
_entity_poly.pdbx_strand_id
1 'polypeptide(L)'
;MKSLRPETALPRISNGNLGFLRKFGFLTKGAANALVLGEVAVAHSLRDMGLSVDLLNMREMTPCSLLRDETMQALSSRGAEYDLVLLVFPEFESAAQRHLALQTLPGFVREGGLLMIHGLSERHQGCGVNGFSTADLHARFALFDVLDVADYDDVFGPGYNSDVLYAVVDFVGRKMS
;
A
#
# COMPACT_ATOMS: atom_id res chain seq x y z
N MET A 1 -19.90 -26.41 -6.55
CA MET A 1 -19.15 -25.15 -6.37
C MET A 1 -19.41 -24.64 -4.96
N LYS A 2 -18.38 -24.62 -4.10
CA LYS A 2 -18.51 -24.00 -2.78
C LYS A 2 -18.51 -22.49 -2.97
N SER A 3 -19.60 -21.84 -2.59
CA SER A 3 -19.72 -20.39 -2.49
C SER A 3 -18.64 -19.87 -1.52
N LEU A 4 -17.71 -19.07 -2.03
CA LEU A 4 -16.82 -18.25 -1.23
C LEU A 4 -17.70 -17.20 -0.55
N ARG A 5 -17.91 -17.33 0.76
CA ARG A 5 -18.63 -16.31 1.54
C ARG A 5 -17.76 -15.04 1.61
N PRO A 6 -18.32 -13.83 1.44
CA PRO A 6 -17.53 -12.60 1.38
C PRO A 6 -17.08 -12.04 2.74
N GLU A 7 -17.23 -12.76 3.85
CA GLU A 7 -17.18 -12.13 5.17
C GLU A 7 -16.22 -12.85 6.12
N THR A 8 -15.27 -12.06 6.65
CA THR A 8 -14.52 -12.17 7.92
C THR A 8 -13.06 -12.63 7.94
N ALA A 9 -12.47 -13.09 6.84
CA ALA A 9 -11.02 -13.33 6.80
C ALA A 9 -10.38 -12.52 5.69
N LEU A 10 -10.30 -11.19 5.88
CA LEU A 10 -9.25 -10.43 5.22
C LEU A 10 -7.92 -11.05 5.67
N PRO A 11 -7.15 -11.62 4.73
CA PRO A 11 -6.02 -12.44 5.10
C PRO A 11 -4.98 -11.57 5.80
N ARG A 12 -4.47 -12.06 6.93
CA ARG A 12 -3.40 -11.38 7.66
C ARG A 12 -2.13 -11.60 6.87
N ILE A 13 -1.43 -10.54 6.46
CA ILE A 13 -0.06 -10.68 5.96
C ILE A 13 0.79 -11.21 7.11
N SER A 14 1.09 -12.51 7.07
CA SER A 14 2.15 -13.05 7.89
C SER A 14 3.50 -12.56 7.34
N ASN A 15 4.50 -12.48 8.23
CA ASN A 15 5.85 -11.97 7.97
C ASN A 15 6.59 -12.57 6.75
N GLY A 16 6.04 -13.62 6.10
CA GLY A 16 6.63 -14.28 4.95
C GLY A 16 6.45 -13.56 3.61
N ASN A 17 5.55 -12.58 3.50
CA ASN A 17 5.11 -12.06 2.20
C ASN A 17 5.67 -10.68 1.82
N LEU A 18 6.81 -10.30 2.39
CA LEU A 18 7.48 -9.03 2.12
C LEU A 18 8.38 -9.13 0.87
N GLY A 19 8.05 -10.03 -0.07
CA GLY A 19 8.76 -10.18 -1.34
C GLY A 19 8.88 -8.84 -2.06
N PHE A 20 7.83 -8.03 -1.98
CA PHE A 20 7.81 -6.63 -2.41
C PHE A 20 8.91 -5.76 -1.76
N LEU A 21 8.99 -5.70 -0.42
CA LEU A 21 10.05 -4.93 0.25
C LEU A 21 11.44 -5.49 -0.03
N ARG A 22 11.58 -6.80 -0.24
CA ARG A 22 12.88 -7.39 -0.63
C ARG A 22 13.25 -7.02 -2.07
N LYS A 23 12.28 -7.04 -2.98
CA LYS A 23 12.44 -6.64 -4.38
C LYS A 23 12.92 -5.18 -4.48
N PHE A 24 12.38 -4.30 -3.63
CA PHE A 24 12.64 -2.86 -3.68
C PHE A 24 13.47 -2.31 -2.51
N GLY A 25 13.98 -3.15 -1.61
CA GLY A 25 14.70 -2.70 -0.41
C GLY A 25 16.00 -1.95 -0.71
N PHE A 26 16.52 -2.07 -1.93
CA PHE A 26 17.63 -1.23 -2.39
C PHE A 26 17.20 0.22 -2.64
N LEU A 27 15.95 0.46 -3.07
CA LEU A 27 15.40 1.79 -3.31
C LEU A 27 15.12 2.53 -2.00
N THR A 28 14.86 1.79 -0.92
CA THR A 28 14.66 2.36 0.42
C THR A 28 15.98 2.72 1.11
N LYS A 29 17.13 2.46 0.48
CA LYS A 29 18.45 2.79 1.05
C LYS A 29 18.59 4.30 1.20
N GLY A 30 18.75 4.76 2.44
CA GLY A 30 18.85 6.19 2.78
C GLY A 30 17.51 6.82 3.19
N ALA A 31 16.41 6.08 3.19
CA ALA A 31 15.19 6.50 3.86
C ALA A 31 15.40 6.45 5.39
N ALA A 32 15.06 7.52 6.08
CA ALA A 32 15.10 7.64 7.54
C ALA A 32 13.71 7.47 8.17
N ASN A 33 12.65 7.88 7.47
CA ASN A 33 11.28 7.73 7.93
C ASN A 33 10.34 7.13 6.86
N ALA A 34 9.25 6.51 7.32
CA ALA A 34 8.22 6.00 6.44
C ALA A 34 6.81 6.18 7.01
N LEU A 35 5.86 6.37 6.12
CA LEU A 35 4.42 6.29 6.40
C LEU A 35 3.87 5.02 5.75
N VAL A 36 3.27 4.14 6.54
CA VAL A 36 2.62 2.91 6.06
C VAL A 36 1.12 3.02 6.25
N LEU A 37 0.35 2.83 5.18
CA LEU A 37 -1.10 2.67 5.20
C LEU A 37 -1.45 1.22 4.89
N GLY A 38 -2.12 0.56 5.83
CA GLY A 38 -2.57 -0.82 5.70
C GLY A 38 -1.88 -1.75 6.69
N GLU A 39 -0.89 -2.51 6.24
CA GLU A 39 -0.48 -3.75 6.91
C GLU A 39 0.63 -3.57 7.97
N VAL A 40 0.32 -3.98 9.20
CA VAL A 40 1.19 -3.85 10.38
C VAL A 40 2.53 -4.59 10.21
N ALA A 41 2.53 -5.74 9.54
CA ALA A 41 3.74 -6.53 9.30
C ALA A 41 4.77 -5.77 8.44
N VAL A 42 4.31 -4.95 7.49
CA VAL A 42 5.17 -4.09 6.68
C VAL A 42 5.83 -3.03 7.56
N ALA A 43 5.06 -2.40 8.46
CA ALA A 43 5.61 -1.41 9.39
C ALA A 43 6.65 -2.02 10.35
N HIS A 44 6.43 -3.23 10.88
CA HIS A 44 7.44 -3.91 11.69
C HIS A 44 8.73 -4.16 10.91
N SER A 45 8.61 -4.61 9.66
CA SER A 45 9.77 -4.92 8.82
C SER A 45 10.59 -3.69 8.49
N LEU A 46 9.94 -2.55 8.22
CA LEU A 46 10.64 -1.28 8.00
C LEU A 46 11.31 -0.76 9.29
N ARG A 47 10.70 -0.99 10.46
CA ARG A 47 11.35 -0.68 11.75
C ARG A 47 12.56 -1.57 12.01
N ASP A 48 12.50 -2.85 11.66
CA ASP A 48 13.64 -3.77 11.73
C ASP A 48 14.79 -3.36 10.78
N MET A 49 14.46 -2.69 9.68
CA MET A 49 15.42 -2.06 8.77
C MET A 49 15.98 -0.72 9.31
N GLY A 50 15.52 -0.24 10.47
CA GLY A 50 16.00 0.96 11.14
C GLY A 50 15.25 2.25 10.79
N LEU A 51 14.11 2.18 10.09
CA LEU A 51 13.32 3.36 9.77
C LEU A 51 12.43 3.77 10.95
N SER A 52 12.23 5.08 11.12
CA SER A 52 11.12 5.60 11.93
C SER A 52 9.81 5.44 11.15
N VAL A 53 8.86 4.66 11.66
CA VAL A 53 7.64 4.32 10.91
C VAL A 53 6.39 4.79 11.63
N ASP A 54 5.66 5.69 10.97
CA ASP A 54 4.27 5.99 11.27
C ASP A 54 3.38 4.99 10.53
N LEU A 55 2.45 4.39 11.25
CA LEU A 55 1.53 3.39 10.72
C LEU A 55 0.10 3.88 10.89
N LEU A 56 -0.63 3.91 9.79
CA LEU A 56 -2.05 4.16 9.76
C LEU A 56 -2.76 2.86 9.40
N ASN A 57 -3.41 2.26 10.38
CA ASN A 57 -4.18 1.05 10.18
C ASN A 57 -5.53 1.42 9.55
N MET A 58 -5.67 1.22 8.24
CA MET A 58 -6.88 1.59 7.51
C MET A 58 -8.14 0.87 8.04
N ARG A 59 -7.99 -0.32 8.63
CA ARG A 59 -9.10 -1.08 9.24
C ARG A 59 -9.68 -0.43 10.50
N GLU A 60 -8.92 0.44 11.17
CA GLU A 60 -9.34 1.20 12.33
C GLU A 60 -9.92 2.58 11.94
N MET A 61 -9.78 2.96 10.66
CA MET A 61 -10.30 4.22 10.13
C MET A 61 -11.76 4.03 9.69
N THR A 62 -12.67 4.90 10.14
CA THR A 62 -14.05 4.85 9.67
C THR A 62 -14.16 5.39 8.23
N PRO A 63 -15.12 4.93 7.40
CA PRO A 63 -15.23 5.33 5.98
C PRO A 63 -15.40 6.83 5.74
N CYS A 64 -15.90 7.56 6.75
CA CYS A 64 -16.03 9.02 6.72
C CYS A 64 -14.81 9.77 7.30
N SER A 65 -13.75 9.07 7.72
CA SER A 65 -12.65 9.67 8.48
C SER A 65 -11.32 9.84 7.76
N LEU A 66 -10.98 9.30 6.60
CA LEU A 66 -9.60 9.52 6.07
C LEU A 66 -9.16 11.01 5.93
N LEU A 67 -10.11 11.96 5.77
CA LEU A 67 -9.87 13.41 5.83
C LEU A 67 -10.18 14.06 7.19
N ARG A 68 -10.95 13.38 8.06
CA ARG A 68 -11.31 13.84 9.42
C ARG A 68 -10.56 13.07 10.51
N ASP A 69 -9.71 12.14 10.12
CA ASP A 69 -8.93 11.31 10.99
C ASP A 69 -7.94 12.27 11.59
N GLU A 70 -8.08 12.47 12.89
CA GLU A 70 -7.26 13.40 13.64
C GLU A 70 -5.78 13.08 13.39
N THR A 71 -5.43 11.82 13.10
CA THR A 71 -4.07 11.41 12.75
C THR A 71 -3.63 11.96 11.40
N MET A 72 -4.41 11.79 10.33
CA MET A 72 -4.05 12.32 9.00
C MET A 72 -4.03 13.85 8.97
N GLN A 73 -4.99 14.50 9.66
CA GLN A 73 -4.98 15.94 9.82
C GLN A 73 -3.82 16.43 10.68
N ALA A 74 -3.46 15.71 11.75
CA ALA A 74 -2.30 16.04 12.58
C ALA A 74 -0.99 15.89 11.79
N LEU A 75 -0.85 14.84 10.96
CA LEU A 75 0.32 14.67 10.11
C LEU A 75 0.41 15.78 9.07
N SER A 76 -0.70 16.06 8.38
CA SER A 76 -0.76 17.10 7.34
C SER A 76 -0.54 18.51 7.91
N SER A 77 -1.17 18.85 9.04
CA SER A 77 -1.02 20.16 9.68
C SER A 77 0.39 20.42 10.24
N ARG A 78 1.14 19.35 10.53
CA ARG A 78 2.55 19.44 10.94
C ARG A 78 3.51 19.51 9.75
N GLY A 79 3.01 19.47 8.51
CA GLY A 79 3.84 19.40 7.32
C GLY A 79 4.73 18.17 7.30
N ALA A 80 4.23 17.04 7.83
CA ALA A 80 5.02 15.81 7.87
C ALA A 80 5.27 15.31 6.44
N GLU A 81 6.55 15.22 6.07
CA GLU A 81 6.98 14.61 4.82
C GLU A 81 7.84 13.38 5.12
N TYR A 82 7.72 12.37 4.26
CA TYR A 82 8.33 11.07 4.43
C TYR A 82 9.25 10.74 3.25
N ASP A 83 10.40 10.12 3.55
CA ASP A 83 11.28 9.51 2.56
C ASP A 83 10.58 8.42 1.76
N LEU A 84 9.62 7.75 2.41
CA LEU A 84 8.94 6.58 1.89
C LEU A 84 7.47 6.55 2.36
N VAL A 85 6.54 6.43 1.42
CA VAL A 85 5.11 6.25 1.70
C VAL A 85 4.66 4.95 1.04
N LEU A 86 4.03 4.06 1.81
CA LEU A 86 3.54 2.77 1.34
C LEU A 86 2.03 2.65 1.50
N LEU A 87 1.35 2.18 0.46
CA LEU A 87 -0.03 1.75 0.51
C LEU A 87 -0.08 0.24 0.21
N VAL A 88 -0.64 -0.52 1.15
CA VAL A 88 -0.59 -1.99 1.09
C VAL A 88 -2.01 -2.57 1.18
N PHE A 89 -2.42 -3.28 0.13
CA PHE A 89 -3.75 -3.86 -0.10
C PHE A 89 -4.94 -2.94 0.22
N PRO A 90 -5.03 -1.74 -0.39
CA PRO A 90 -6.12 -0.81 -0.15
C PRO A 90 -7.48 -1.29 -0.71
N GLU A 91 -7.51 -2.38 -1.48
CA GLU A 91 -8.74 -2.92 -2.06
C GLU A 91 -9.72 -3.40 -0.99
N PHE A 92 -9.21 -3.79 0.18
CA PHE A 92 -10.03 -4.22 1.31
C PHE A 92 -10.76 -3.08 2.01
N GLU A 93 -10.51 -1.84 1.58
CA GLU A 93 -11.16 -0.64 2.07
C GLU A 93 -12.31 -0.24 1.14
N SER A 94 -13.24 0.59 1.64
CA SER A 94 -14.31 1.11 0.79
C SER A 94 -13.75 1.90 -0.40
N ALA A 95 -14.47 1.93 -1.52
CA ALA A 95 -14.04 2.67 -2.71
C ALA A 95 -13.75 4.16 -2.41
N ALA A 96 -14.52 4.77 -1.50
CA ALA A 96 -14.32 6.14 -1.04
C ALA A 96 -13.01 6.29 -0.25
N GLN A 97 -12.71 5.37 0.67
CA GLN A 97 -11.46 5.38 1.44
C GLN A 97 -10.26 5.17 0.54
N ARG A 98 -10.31 4.19 -0.36
CA ARG A 98 -9.25 3.93 -1.34
C ARG A 98 -9.00 5.14 -2.23
N HIS A 99 -10.06 5.74 -2.78
CA HIS A 99 -9.94 6.94 -3.60
C HIS A 99 -9.26 8.08 -2.84
N LEU A 100 -9.68 8.30 -1.60
CA LEU A 100 -9.15 9.36 -0.79
C LEU A 100 -7.69 9.15 -0.40
N ALA A 101 -7.30 7.94 0.02
CA ALA A 101 -5.91 7.61 0.31
C ALA A 101 -5.01 7.87 -0.91
N LEU A 102 -5.44 7.43 -2.10
CA LEU A 102 -4.67 7.64 -3.33
C LEU A 102 -4.52 9.12 -3.72
N GLN A 103 -5.47 9.98 -3.32
CA GLN A 103 -5.38 11.42 -3.54
C GLN A 103 -4.48 12.13 -2.52
N THR A 104 -4.46 11.67 -1.26
CA THR A 104 -3.73 12.35 -0.19
C THR A 104 -2.27 11.93 -0.07
N LEU A 105 -1.95 10.65 -0.33
CA LEU A 105 -0.61 10.10 -0.12
C LEU A 105 0.52 10.86 -0.83
N PRO A 106 0.36 11.33 -2.09
CA PRO A 106 1.39 12.14 -2.74
C PRO A 106 1.83 13.38 -1.97
N GLY A 107 0.94 13.96 -1.15
CA GLY A 107 1.24 15.11 -0.31
C GLY A 107 2.19 14.82 0.84
N PHE A 108 2.27 13.56 1.29
CA PHE A 108 3.14 13.13 2.38
C PHE A 108 4.52 12.68 1.89
N VAL A 109 4.72 12.48 0.59
CA VAL A 109 6.03 12.12 0.05
C VAL A 109 6.85 13.39 -0.08
N ARG A 110 8.04 13.43 0.53
CA ARG A 110 8.97 14.56 0.31
C ARG A 110 9.49 14.57 -1.13
N GLU A 111 10.02 15.70 -1.60
CA GLU A 111 10.74 15.75 -2.87
C GLU A 111 11.87 14.70 -2.92
N GLY A 112 11.94 13.94 -4.02
CA GLY A 112 12.88 12.82 -4.18
C GLY A 112 12.58 11.57 -3.34
N GLY A 113 11.54 11.60 -2.49
CA GLY A 113 11.03 10.45 -1.74
C GLY A 113 10.26 9.47 -2.63
N LEU A 114 9.90 8.31 -2.07
CA LEU A 114 9.24 7.22 -2.78
C LEU A 114 7.78 7.06 -2.37
N LEU A 115 6.92 6.85 -3.37
CA LEU A 115 5.59 6.29 -3.20
C LEU A 115 5.60 4.85 -3.70
N MET A 116 5.15 3.93 -2.85
CA MET A 116 5.08 2.51 -3.13
C MET A 116 3.66 2.00 -2.91
N ILE A 117 3.13 1.25 -3.87
CA ILE A 117 1.82 0.62 -3.77
C ILE A 117 1.99 -0.86 -4.06
N HIS A 118 1.44 -1.68 -3.18
CA HIS A 118 1.37 -3.13 -3.34
C HIS A 118 -0.08 -3.56 -3.08
N GLY A 119 -0.76 -4.06 -4.10
CA GLY A 119 -2.19 -4.36 -4.03
C GLY A 119 -2.62 -5.45 -4.98
N LEU A 120 -3.93 -5.60 -5.16
CA LEU A 120 -4.51 -6.55 -6.11
C LEU A 120 -4.62 -5.92 -7.50
N SER A 121 -4.28 -6.69 -8.53
CA SER A 121 -4.54 -6.31 -9.92
C SER A 121 -6.04 -6.38 -10.21
N GLU A 122 -6.52 -5.54 -11.14
CA GLU A 122 -7.88 -5.66 -11.69
C GLU A 122 -8.17 -7.03 -12.33
N ARG A 123 -7.11 -7.77 -12.72
CA ARG A 123 -7.22 -9.17 -13.19
C ARG A 123 -7.66 -10.12 -12.10
N HIS A 124 -7.55 -9.75 -10.83
CA HIS A 124 -7.90 -10.62 -9.71
C HIS A 124 -9.42 -10.85 -9.64
N GLN A 125 -9.87 -11.94 -10.25
CA GLN A 125 -11.25 -12.39 -10.16
C GLN A 125 -11.44 -13.26 -8.91
N GLY A 126 -12.01 -12.69 -7.84
CA GLY A 126 -12.18 -13.49 -6.62
C GLY A 126 -13.04 -12.93 -5.50
N CYS A 127 -13.17 -11.61 -5.33
CA CYS A 127 -13.75 -11.07 -4.09
C CYS A 127 -14.64 -9.82 -4.26
N GLY A 128 -15.09 -9.50 -5.48
CA GLY A 128 -15.92 -8.30 -5.71
C GLY A 128 -15.19 -6.97 -5.47
N VAL A 129 -13.85 -7.00 -5.54
CA VAL A 129 -12.97 -5.87 -5.29
C VAL A 129 -12.42 -5.34 -6.60
N ASN A 130 -12.47 -4.02 -6.78
CA ASN A 130 -11.86 -3.34 -7.92
C ASN A 130 -10.38 -3.07 -7.58
N GLY A 131 -9.50 -3.97 -8.01
CA GLY A 131 -8.05 -3.79 -7.99
C GLY A 131 -7.56 -2.72 -8.96
N PHE A 132 -6.25 -2.58 -9.12
CA PHE A 132 -5.66 -1.57 -10.00
C PHE A 132 -5.19 -2.15 -11.33
N SER A 133 -5.30 -1.34 -12.39
CA SER A 133 -4.51 -1.52 -13.60
C SER A 133 -3.19 -0.73 -13.49
N THR A 134 -2.14 -1.21 -14.15
CA THR A 134 -0.87 -0.47 -14.25
C THR A 134 -1.05 0.86 -14.99
N ALA A 135 -1.95 0.91 -15.98
CA ALA A 135 -2.31 2.12 -16.71
C ALA A 135 -2.93 3.19 -15.80
N ASP A 136 -3.84 2.80 -14.91
CA ASP A 136 -4.46 3.72 -13.95
C ASP A 136 -3.45 4.27 -12.95
N LEU A 137 -2.53 3.42 -12.47
CA LEU A 137 -1.46 3.84 -11.55
C LEU A 137 -0.51 4.83 -12.23
N HIS A 138 -0.10 4.55 -13.47
CA HIS A 138 0.69 5.49 -14.26
C HIS A 138 0.00 6.83 -14.45
N ALA A 139 -1.28 6.82 -14.87
CA ALA A 139 -2.03 8.04 -15.10
C ALA A 139 -2.23 8.84 -13.80
N ARG A 140 -2.51 8.15 -12.68
CA ARG A 140 -2.78 8.78 -11.38
C ARG A 140 -1.54 9.42 -10.76
N PHE A 141 -0.37 8.84 -10.98
CA PHE A 141 0.89 9.33 -10.41
C PHE A 141 1.83 9.90 -11.47
N ALA A 142 1.27 10.59 -12.48
CA ALA A 142 2.04 11.23 -13.55
C ALA A 142 3.05 12.30 -13.09
N LEU A 143 2.92 12.79 -11.85
CA LEU A 143 3.88 13.71 -11.21
C LEU A 143 5.06 13.00 -10.52
N PHE A 144 5.09 11.67 -10.58
CA PHE A 144 6.19 10.86 -10.08
C PHE A 144 6.99 10.32 -11.27
N ASP A 145 8.30 10.26 -11.10
CA ASP A 145 9.14 9.45 -11.96
C ASP A 145 8.89 7.98 -11.64
N VAL A 146 8.22 7.27 -12.55
CA VAL A 146 7.82 5.87 -12.32
C VAL A 146 9.03 4.97 -12.51
N LEU A 147 9.50 4.41 -11.40
CA LEU A 147 10.69 3.56 -11.35
C LEU A 147 10.37 2.09 -11.67
N ASP A 148 9.24 1.60 -11.19
CA ASP A 148 8.72 0.28 -11.52
C ASP A 148 7.19 0.29 -11.49
N VAL A 149 6.58 -0.45 -12.41
CA VAL A 149 5.18 -0.85 -12.33
C VAL A 149 5.09 -2.29 -12.84
N ALA A 150 4.41 -3.14 -12.11
CA ALA A 150 4.29 -4.54 -12.48
C ALA A 150 2.90 -5.06 -12.18
N ASP A 151 2.37 -5.88 -13.08
CA ASP A 151 1.20 -6.72 -12.86
C ASP A 151 1.64 -8.16 -13.07
N TYR A 152 1.50 -8.99 -12.03
CA TYR A 152 2.00 -10.35 -12.00
C TYR A 152 1.14 -11.24 -11.11
N ASP A 153 1.38 -12.53 -11.20
CA ASP A 153 0.72 -13.50 -10.34
C ASP A 153 1.69 -13.93 -9.23
N ASP A 154 1.21 -13.97 -7.99
CA ASP A 154 2.01 -14.36 -6.82
C ASP A 154 1.25 -15.30 -5.88
N VAL A 155 2.00 -16.10 -5.12
CA VAL A 155 1.46 -16.99 -4.10
C VAL A 155 1.84 -16.44 -2.73
N PHE A 156 0.84 -16.10 -1.94
CA PHE A 156 1.06 -15.57 -0.61
C PHE A 156 1.40 -16.70 0.39
N GLY A 157 2.41 -16.45 1.23
CA GLY A 157 2.97 -17.41 2.18
C GLY A 157 2.02 -17.92 3.29
N PRO A 158 2.51 -18.77 4.21
CA PRO A 158 1.69 -19.45 5.21
C PRO A 158 0.91 -18.46 6.08
N GLY A 159 -0.41 -18.51 6.01
CA GLY A 159 -1.34 -17.48 6.53
C GLY A 159 -2.43 -17.11 5.50
N TYR A 160 -2.14 -17.36 4.22
CA TYR A 160 -3.10 -17.40 3.12
C TYR A 160 -3.39 -18.86 2.76
N ASN A 161 -4.41 -19.07 1.93
CA ASN A 161 -4.63 -20.35 1.30
C ASN A 161 -3.46 -20.56 0.32
N SER A 162 -2.39 -21.21 0.76
CA SER A 162 -1.06 -21.28 0.12
C SER A 162 -1.04 -21.91 -1.28
N ASP A 163 -2.21 -22.33 -1.76
CA ASP A 163 -2.45 -22.91 -3.07
C ASP A 163 -3.24 -21.95 -3.99
N VAL A 164 -3.50 -20.71 -3.55
CA VAL A 164 -4.22 -19.70 -4.33
C VAL A 164 -3.25 -18.70 -4.92
N LEU A 165 -3.28 -18.62 -6.24
CA LEU A 165 -2.58 -17.62 -7.02
C LEU A 165 -3.37 -16.31 -6.98
N TYR A 166 -2.73 -15.22 -6.57
CA TYR A 166 -3.29 -13.89 -6.55
C TYR A 166 -2.72 -13.09 -7.72
N ALA A 167 -3.56 -12.30 -8.39
CA ALA A 167 -3.07 -11.31 -9.34
C ALA A 167 -2.77 -10.02 -8.56
N VAL A 168 -1.52 -9.58 -8.60
CA VAL A 168 -0.93 -8.55 -7.77
C VAL A 168 -0.41 -7.43 -8.66
N VAL A 169 -0.48 -6.21 -8.15
CA VAL A 169 0.07 -5.03 -8.80
C VAL A 169 1.02 -4.29 -7.86
N ASP A 170 2.18 -3.94 -8.39
CA ASP A 170 3.18 -3.11 -7.74
C ASP A 170 3.32 -1.79 -8.49
N PHE A 171 3.49 -0.71 -7.75
CA PHE A 171 3.92 0.59 -8.27
C PHE A 171 5.01 1.16 -7.37
N VAL A 172 6.06 1.69 -7.98
CA VAL A 172 7.11 2.45 -7.31
C VAL A 172 7.37 3.72 -8.11
N GLY A 173 7.08 4.86 -7.50
CA GLY A 173 7.35 6.17 -8.07
C GLY A 173 8.24 7.00 -7.16
N ARG A 174 9.12 7.81 -7.74
CA ARG A 174 9.87 8.85 -7.02
C ARG A 174 9.22 10.21 -7.26
N LYS A 175 8.94 10.96 -6.19
CA LYS A 175 8.35 12.29 -6.34
C LYS A 175 9.37 13.20 -7.01
N MET A 176 8.98 13.79 -8.14
CA MET A 176 9.79 14.81 -8.81
C MET A 176 9.87 16.06 -7.93
N SER A 177 11.00 16.76 -7.98
CA SER A 177 11.18 18.09 -7.40
C SER A 177 10.40 19.14 -8.18
#